data_AF-A0A7V4HHI6-F1
#
_entry.id   AF-A0A7V4HHI6-F1
#
_cell.length_a   1.000
_cell.length_b   1.000
_cell.length_c   1.000
_cell.angle_alpha   90.00
_cell.angle_beta   90.00
_cell.angle_gamma   90.00
#
_symmetry.space_group_name_H-M   'P 1'
#
loop_
_entity.id
_entity.type
_entity.pdbx_description
1 polymer ?
#
loop_
_entity_poly.entity_id
_entity_poly.type
_entity_poly.pdbx_seq_one_letter_code
_entity_poly.pdbx_strand_id
1 'polypeptide(L)'
;PDRIEILLGVGSMTVPRSSVEKVEMASPEQNRAIRNQWKTRYLLHEDYVPAGMENIARLLTAARDARDTARQAGSAHAADMKHESSLLARLERLRSELIRVSKRMQNASRTSSPAAYNAMVLEYNNLYAAYTVGIHELAEFRAKHPAPSDRFSFYLDSLDALRRAYESALVLPDSGQDADRARFLDRVARIIEDYSRDFSTTAVRSEHSESGIIVAVTVNDSTTGRFLLDTGAAVMTLTEQFARRLNLDTSSLPAIDIVLADGAQASARAVILPSVQVGSARCEHVEAAVIAQQPAPDIDGLLGMSFLRNFAFRIDPSSGQVTLTQFAPR
;
A
#
# COMPACT_ATOMS: atom_id res chain seq x y z
N PRO A 1 -6.68 -19.22 59.64
CA PRO A 1 -5.72 -20.35 59.73
C PRO A 1 -5.70 -21.27 58.49
N ASP A 2 -6.84 -21.41 57.79
CA ASP A 2 -7.04 -22.38 56.69
C ASP A 2 -6.77 -21.86 55.28
N ARG A 3 -6.19 -20.67 55.16
CA ARG A 3 -5.93 -20.02 53.89
C ARG A 3 -4.52 -19.46 53.88
N ILE A 4 -3.85 -19.63 52.74
CA ILE A 4 -2.56 -19.02 52.43
C ILE A 4 -2.85 -17.82 51.55
N GLU A 5 -2.37 -16.66 51.96
CA GLU A 5 -2.44 -15.43 51.17
C GLU A 5 -1.10 -15.21 50.46
N ILE A 6 -1.16 -15.09 49.14
CA ILE A 6 -0.01 -14.85 48.27
C ILE A 6 -0.15 -13.43 47.74
N LEU A 7 0.80 -12.57 48.08
CA LEU A 7 0.86 -11.19 47.60
C LEU A 7 1.43 -11.18 46.17
N LEU A 8 0.63 -10.73 45.20
CA LEU A 8 0.95 -10.70 43.77
C LEU A 8 1.26 -9.26 43.28
N GLY A 9 2.03 -8.50 44.06
CA GLY A 9 2.43 -7.13 43.72
C GLY A 9 1.29 -6.11 43.86
N VAL A 10 0.29 -6.15 42.97
CA VAL A 10 -0.86 -5.21 42.96
C VAL A 10 -2.16 -5.80 43.51
N GLY A 11 -2.12 -7.02 44.06
CA GLY A 11 -3.28 -7.67 44.67
C GLY A 11 -2.87 -8.88 45.51
N SER A 12 -3.85 -9.56 46.11
CA SER A 12 -3.62 -10.82 46.82
C SER A 12 -4.44 -11.95 46.21
N MET A 13 -3.84 -13.14 46.20
CA MET A 13 -4.51 -14.39 45.86
C MET A 13 -4.60 -15.23 47.13
N THR A 14 -5.80 -15.71 47.43
CA THR A 14 -6.02 -16.58 48.58
C THR A 14 -6.27 -18.01 48.13
N VAL A 15 -5.45 -18.94 48.61
CA VAL A 15 -5.56 -20.37 48.28
C VAL A 15 -5.86 -21.17 49.55
N PRO A 16 -6.80 -22.14 49.53
CA PRO A 16 -7.02 -23.03 50.67
C PRO A 16 -5.74 -23.77 51.05
N ARG A 17 -5.44 -23.86 52.36
CA ARG A 17 -4.22 -24.51 52.85
C ARG A 17 -4.19 -26.01 52.53
N SER A 18 -5.37 -26.65 52.48
CA SER A 18 -5.53 -28.05 52.07
C SER A 18 -5.17 -28.33 50.61
N SER A 19 -5.15 -27.30 49.76
CA SER A 19 -4.81 -27.42 48.33
C SER A 19 -3.34 -27.11 48.02
N VAL A 20 -2.51 -26.87 49.04
CA VAL A 20 -1.08 -26.59 48.86
C VAL A 20 -0.27 -27.71 49.51
N GLU A 21 0.28 -28.59 48.66
CA GLU A 21 1.09 -29.73 49.09
C GLU A 21 2.45 -29.30 49.67
N LYS A 22 3.08 -28.26 49.08
CA LYS A 22 4.37 -27.73 49.53
C LYS A 22 4.57 -26.29 49.08
N VAL A 23 5.23 -25.47 49.91
CA VAL A 23 5.76 -24.15 49.54
C VAL A 23 7.26 -24.17 49.76
N GLU A 24 8.03 -24.00 48.69
CA GLU A 24 9.48 -23.91 48.75
C GLU A 24 9.94 -22.61 48.13
N MET A 25 10.97 -22.00 48.73
CA MET A 25 11.70 -20.97 48.01
C MET A 25 12.46 -21.64 46.86
N ALA A 26 12.27 -21.09 45.66
CA ALA A 26 13.03 -21.52 44.50
C ALA A 26 14.54 -21.41 44.80
N SER A 27 15.30 -22.44 44.43
CA SER A 27 16.75 -22.43 44.52
C SER A 27 17.35 -21.28 43.70
N PRO A 28 18.61 -20.88 43.94
CA PRO A 28 19.27 -19.87 43.11
C PRO A 28 19.22 -20.19 41.60
N GLU A 29 19.30 -21.48 41.24
CA GLU A 29 19.19 -21.96 39.86
C GLU A 29 17.76 -21.86 39.31
N GLN A 30 16.76 -22.28 40.09
CA GLN A 30 15.34 -22.15 39.73
C GLN A 30 14.95 -20.68 39.57
N ASN A 31 15.40 -19.80 40.47
CA ASN A 31 15.20 -18.35 40.36
C ASN A 31 15.89 -17.74 39.14
N ARG A 32 17.06 -18.26 38.76
CA ARG A 32 17.74 -17.84 37.52
C ARG A 32 16.96 -18.31 36.29
N ALA A 33 16.44 -19.54 36.29
CA ALA A 33 15.61 -20.07 35.22
C ALA A 33 14.29 -19.28 35.04
N ILE A 34 13.58 -18.99 36.15
CA ILE A 34 12.36 -18.17 36.14
C ILE A 34 12.64 -16.77 35.58
N ARG A 35 13.72 -16.11 36.04
CA ARG A 35 14.10 -14.79 35.51
C ARG A 35 14.45 -14.83 34.03
N ASN A 36 15.15 -15.86 33.56
CA ASN A 36 15.43 -16.02 32.12
C ASN A 36 14.14 -16.22 31.31
N GLN A 37 13.18 -16.97 31.85
CA GLN A 37 11.86 -17.14 31.25
C GLN A 37 11.08 -15.83 31.20
N TRP A 38 11.14 -15.01 32.26
CA TRP A 38 10.50 -13.69 32.31
C TRP A 38 11.14 -12.69 31.36
N LYS A 39 12.48 -12.65 31.26
CA LYS A 39 13.18 -11.85 30.24
C LYS A 39 12.73 -12.19 28.82
N THR A 40 12.38 -13.46 28.59
CA THR A 40 11.86 -13.93 27.29
C THR A 40 10.39 -13.52 27.07
N ARG A 41 9.57 -13.54 28.12
CA ARG A 41 8.12 -13.26 28.05
C ARG A 41 7.78 -11.77 28.09
N TYR A 42 8.54 -11.00 28.86
CA TYR A 42 8.30 -9.59 29.16
C TYR A 42 9.43 -8.71 28.60
N LEU A 43 9.79 -8.95 27.33
CA LEU A 43 10.90 -8.30 26.64
C LEU A 43 10.87 -6.75 26.69
N LEU A 44 9.67 -6.17 26.78
CA LEU A 44 9.43 -4.72 26.81
C LEU A 44 9.30 -4.14 28.24
N HIS A 45 9.36 -4.98 29.28
CA HIS A 45 9.32 -4.51 30.65
C HIS A 45 10.69 -3.94 31.03
N GLU A 46 10.71 -2.77 31.68
CA GLU A 46 11.92 -1.99 31.96
C GLU A 46 13.00 -2.82 32.68
N ASP A 47 12.61 -3.66 33.64
CA ASP A 47 13.50 -4.57 34.37
C ASP A 47 14.24 -5.62 33.53
N TYR A 48 13.82 -5.86 32.27
CA TYR A 48 14.36 -6.92 31.42
C TYR A 48 15.01 -6.41 30.12
N VAL A 49 15.04 -5.09 29.91
CA VAL A 49 15.78 -4.48 28.80
C VAL A 49 17.27 -4.45 29.17
N PRO A 50 18.16 -5.09 28.37
CA PRO A 50 19.60 -5.01 28.62
C PRO A 50 20.11 -3.58 28.53
N ALA A 51 21.15 -3.25 29.30
CA ALA A 51 21.76 -1.93 29.28
C ALA A 51 22.21 -1.55 27.86
N GLY A 52 21.87 -0.33 27.42
CA GLY A 52 22.17 0.15 26.06
C GLY A 52 21.18 -0.29 24.99
N MET A 53 20.14 -1.06 25.34
CA MET A 53 19.07 -1.48 24.43
C MET A 53 17.77 -0.68 24.59
N GLU A 54 17.76 0.36 25.42
CA GLU A 54 16.58 1.16 25.76
C GLU A 54 15.97 1.81 24.50
N ASN A 55 16.82 2.26 23.57
CA ASN A 55 16.35 2.81 22.30
C ASN A 55 15.63 1.77 21.43
N ILE A 56 16.15 0.53 21.37
CA ILE A 56 15.51 -0.55 20.62
C ILE A 56 14.18 -0.94 21.28
N ALA A 57 14.14 -1.04 22.61
CA ALA A 57 12.91 -1.34 23.35
C ALA A 57 11.82 -0.29 23.07
N ARG A 58 12.19 1.01 23.10
CA ARG A 58 11.28 2.11 22.78
C ARG A 58 10.77 2.04 21.33
N LEU A 59 11.65 1.79 20.36
CA LEU A 59 11.29 1.66 18.95
C LEU A 59 10.43 0.41 18.69
N LEU A 60 10.66 -0.67 19.43
CA LEU A 60 9.86 -1.88 19.36
C LEU A 60 8.43 -1.63 19.84
N THR A 61 8.25 -0.88 20.94
CA THR A 61 6.91 -0.45 21.40
C THR A 61 6.23 0.41 20.34
N ALA A 62 6.93 1.41 19.78
CA ALA A 62 6.37 2.26 18.73
C ALA A 62 5.94 1.46 17.48
N ALA A 63 6.76 0.52 17.02
CA ALA A 63 6.44 -0.33 15.89
C ALA A 63 5.26 -1.27 16.19
N ARG A 64 5.14 -1.79 17.42
CA ARG A 64 3.99 -2.59 17.85
C ARG A 64 2.70 -1.78 17.82
N ASP A 65 2.69 -0.60 18.43
CA ASP A 65 1.49 0.25 18.51
C ASP A 65 1.05 0.72 17.12
N ALA A 66 2.02 1.02 16.24
CA ALA A 66 1.76 1.36 14.86
C ALA A 66 1.18 0.17 14.06
N ARG A 67 1.70 -1.05 14.27
CA ARG A 67 1.17 -2.29 13.67
C ARG A 67 -0.28 -2.52 14.10
N ASP A 68 -0.55 -2.41 15.40
CA ASP A 68 -1.88 -2.64 15.96
C ASP A 68 -2.88 -1.62 15.38
N THR A 69 -2.48 -0.35 15.24
CA THR A 69 -3.27 0.69 14.60
C THR A 69 -3.53 0.38 13.12
N ALA A 70 -2.51 0.00 12.35
CA ALA A 70 -2.64 -0.34 10.93
C ALA A 70 -3.53 -1.58 10.72
N ARG A 71 -3.41 -2.60 11.58
CA ARG A 71 -4.24 -3.81 11.53
C ARG A 71 -5.70 -3.54 11.92
N GLN A 72 -5.95 -2.72 12.92
CA GLN A 72 -7.31 -2.30 13.29
C GLN A 72 -7.98 -1.53 12.14
N ALA A 73 -7.24 -0.60 11.52
CA ALA A 73 -7.69 0.10 10.31
C ALA A 73 -7.90 -0.85 9.12
N GLY A 74 -7.18 -1.99 9.07
CA GLY A 74 -7.20 -2.98 8.00
C GLY A 74 -8.59 -3.56 7.66
N SER A 75 -9.46 -3.76 8.67
CA SER A 75 -10.81 -4.32 8.45
C SER A 75 -11.73 -3.36 7.67
N ALA A 76 -11.77 -2.09 8.09
CA ALA A 76 -12.46 -1.03 7.36
C ALA A 76 -11.79 -0.77 5.99
N HIS A 77 -10.46 -0.86 5.94
CA HIS A 77 -9.69 -0.63 4.73
C HIS A 77 -9.95 -1.63 3.60
N ALA A 78 -10.04 -2.93 3.92
CA ALA A 78 -10.38 -3.93 2.93
C ALA A 78 -11.77 -3.68 2.31
N ALA A 79 -12.72 -3.22 3.12
CA ALA A 79 -14.04 -2.81 2.64
C ALA A 79 -13.97 -1.55 1.77
N ASP A 80 -13.20 -0.54 2.18
CA ASP A 80 -12.99 0.70 1.42
C ASP A 80 -12.37 0.43 0.05
N MET A 81 -11.28 -0.36 0.00
CA MET A 81 -10.62 -0.72 -1.26
C MET A 81 -11.55 -1.50 -2.18
N LYS A 82 -12.29 -2.46 -1.63
CA LYS A 82 -13.27 -3.23 -2.40
C LYS A 82 -14.38 -2.34 -2.95
N HIS A 83 -14.84 -1.36 -2.15
CA HIS A 83 -15.87 -0.43 -2.59
C HIS A 83 -15.34 0.50 -3.70
N GLU A 84 -14.17 1.09 -3.51
CA GLU A 84 -13.54 1.94 -4.53
C GLU A 84 -13.31 1.18 -5.85
N SER A 85 -12.75 -0.03 -5.76
CA SER A 85 -12.57 -0.91 -6.92
C SER A 85 -13.90 -1.21 -7.61
N SER A 86 -15.00 -1.38 -6.86
CA SER A 86 -16.32 -1.62 -7.44
C SER A 86 -16.88 -0.39 -8.18
N LEU A 87 -16.62 0.82 -7.66
CA LEU A 87 -16.99 2.07 -8.32
C LEU A 87 -16.21 2.25 -9.62
N LEU A 88 -14.89 2.03 -9.58
CA LEU A 88 -14.02 2.10 -10.75
C LEU A 88 -14.41 1.05 -11.82
N ALA A 89 -14.67 -0.19 -11.42
CA ALA A 89 -15.15 -1.24 -12.33
C ALA A 89 -16.52 -0.91 -12.96
N ARG A 90 -17.42 -0.26 -12.21
CA ARG A 90 -18.69 0.25 -12.75
C ARG A 90 -18.45 1.36 -13.78
N LEU A 91 -17.55 2.31 -13.49
CA LEU A 91 -17.19 3.38 -14.42
C LEU A 91 -16.57 2.83 -15.70
N GLU A 92 -15.67 1.85 -15.59
CA GLU A 92 -15.06 1.17 -16.75
C GLU A 92 -16.12 0.50 -17.64
N ARG A 93 -17.10 -0.18 -17.04
CA ARG A 93 -18.22 -0.80 -17.77
C ARG A 93 -19.11 0.23 -18.46
N LEU A 94 -19.59 1.24 -17.74
CA LEU A 94 -20.42 2.31 -18.30
C LEU A 94 -19.71 3.01 -19.48
N ARG A 95 -18.41 3.24 -19.32
CA ARG A 95 -17.57 3.81 -20.35
C ARG A 95 -17.44 2.91 -21.58
N SER A 96 -17.24 1.61 -21.38
CA SER A 96 -17.19 0.64 -22.47
C SER A 96 -18.50 0.58 -23.25
N GLU A 97 -19.64 0.71 -22.57
CA GLU A 97 -20.96 0.79 -23.21
C GLU A 97 -21.15 2.10 -23.97
N LEU A 98 -20.72 3.24 -23.42
CA LEU A 98 -20.72 4.53 -24.11
C LEU A 98 -19.96 4.48 -25.44
N ILE A 99 -18.78 3.86 -25.45
CA ILE A 99 -18.00 3.64 -26.69
C ILE A 99 -18.80 2.83 -27.71
N ARG A 100 -19.43 1.73 -27.28
CA ARG A 100 -20.23 0.87 -28.18
C ARG A 100 -21.43 1.61 -28.76
N VAL A 101 -22.17 2.35 -27.94
CA VAL A 101 -23.32 3.15 -28.41
C VAL A 101 -22.86 4.25 -29.36
N SER A 102 -21.79 4.98 -29.02
CA SER A 102 -21.22 6.03 -29.86
C SER A 102 -20.83 5.51 -31.25
N LYS A 103 -20.16 4.34 -31.33
CA LYS A 103 -19.85 3.69 -32.60
C LYS A 103 -21.10 3.32 -33.42
N ARG A 104 -22.12 2.76 -32.77
CA ARG A 104 -23.39 2.44 -33.45
C ARG A 104 -24.04 3.70 -34.01
N MET A 105 -24.01 4.80 -33.26
CA MET A 105 -24.54 6.10 -33.71
C MET A 105 -23.75 6.69 -34.88
N GLN A 106 -22.41 6.59 -34.87
CA GLN A 106 -21.55 7.05 -35.97
C GLN A 106 -21.83 6.29 -37.27
N ASN A 107 -22.10 4.98 -37.16
CA ASN A 107 -22.37 4.12 -38.32
C ASN A 107 -23.83 4.14 -38.79
N ALA A 108 -24.74 4.75 -38.01
CA ALA A 108 -26.16 4.80 -38.33
C ALA A 108 -26.51 6.08 -39.12
N SER A 109 -27.32 5.93 -40.17
CA SER A 109 -27.88 7.10 -40.86
C SER A 109 -29.05 7.69 -40.09
N ARG A 110 -28.95 8.99 -39.79
CA ARG A 110 -30.01 9.77 -39.14
C ARG A 110 -31.30 9.83 -39.97
N THR A 111 -31.18 9.72 -41.29
CA THR A 111 -32.28 9.94 -42.23
C THR A 111 -33.00 8.65 -42.64
N SER A 112 -32.37 7.49 -42.51
CA SER A 112 -32.96 6.21 -42.91
C SER A 112 -33.87 5.59 -41.84
N SER A 113 -33.62 5.86 -40.55
CA SER A 113 -34.49 5.44 -39.45
C SER A 113 -34.37 6.37 -38.24
N PRO A 114 -35.13 7.48 -38.21
CA PRO A 114 -35.06 8.46 -37.11
C PRO A 114 -35.39 7.87 -35.73
N ALA A 115 -36.34 6.94 -35.66
CA ALA A 115 -36.73 6.29 -34.40
C ALA A 115 -35.59 5.45 -33.80
N ALA A 116 -34.88 4.68 -34.64
CA ALA A 116 -33.73 3.89 -34.19
C ALA A 116 -32.57 4.78 -33.74
N TYR A 117 -32.31 5.87 -34.47
CA TYR A 117 -31.28 6.83 -34.08
C TYR A 117 -31.61 7.52 -32.74
N ASN A 118 -32.85 7.97 -32.55
CA ASN A 118 -33.30 8.61 -31.31
C ASN A 118 -33.22 7.65 -30.11
N ALA A 119 -33.50 6.35 -30.31
CA ALA A 119 -33.33 5.35 -29.26
C ALA A 119 -31.87 5.22 -28.80
N MET A 120 -30.91 5.24 -29.74
CA MET A 120 -29.48 5.22 -29.40
C MET A 120 -29.02 6.52 -28.71
N VAL A 121 -29.55 7.68 -29.11
CA VAL A 121 -29.29 8.95 -28.41
C VAL A 121 -29.77 8.88 -26.96
N LEU A 122 -30.96 8.35 -26.72
CA LEU A 122 -31.50 8.17 -25.36
C LEU A 122 -30.63 7.21 -24.54
N GLU A 123 -30.23 6.08 -25.13
CA GLU A 123 -29.31 5.12 -24.50
C GLU A 123 -27.98 5.79 -24.12
N TYR A 124 -27.37 6.53 -25.05
CA TYR A 124 -26.14 7.28 -24.82
C TYR A 124 -26.28 8.29 -23.68
N ASN A 125 -27.34 9.10 -23.68
CA ASN A 125 -27.57 10.12 -22.67
C ASN A 125 -27.76 9.51 -21.27
N ASN A 126 -28.48 8.38 -21.17
CA ASN A 126 -28.68 7.67 -19.91
C ASN A 126 -27.36 7.10 -19.37
N LEU A 127 -26.55 6.48 -20.24
CA LEU A 127 -25.23 5.98 -19.85
C LEU A 127 -24.29 7.12 -19.44
N TYR A 128 -24.32 8.24 -20.15
CA TYR A 128 -23.48 9.40 -19.86
C TYR A 128 -23.85 10.05 -18.52
N ALA A 129 -25.16 10.15 -18.22
CA ALA A 129 -25.65 10.60 -16.93
C ALA A 129 -25.20 9.67 -15.80
N ALA A 130 -25.35 8.35 -15.97
CA ALA A 130 -24.91 7.37 -14.99
C ALA A 130 -23.39 7.40 -14.76
N TYR A 131 -22.61 7.58 -15.82
CA TYR A 131 -21.16 7.73 -15.73
C TYR A 131 -20.76 8.99 -14.96
N THR A 132 -21.42 10.12 -15.24
CA THR A 132 -21.18 11.40 -14.54
C THR A 132 -21.50 11.27 -13.05
N VAL A 133 -22.64 10.68 -12.69
CA VAL A 133 -22.99 10.41 -11.29
C VAL A 133 -21.94 9.53 -10.62
N GLY A 134 -21.49 8.47 -11.30
CA GLY A 134 -20.45 7.58 -10.75
C GLY A 134 -19.10 8.28 -10.49
N ILE A 135 -18.71 9.27 -11.31
CA ILE A 135 -17.51 10.08 -11.06
C ILE A 135 -17.65 10.87 -9.75
N HIS A 136 -18.82 11.49 -9.53
CA HIS A 136 -19.09 12.22 -8.30
C HIS A 136 -19.11 11.29 -7.08
N GLU A 137 -19.75 10.11 -7.18
CA GLU A 137 -19.74 9.08 -6.13
C GLU A 137 -18.30 8.68 -5.75
N LEU A 138 -17.43 8.45 -6.74
CA LEU A 138 -16.03 8.11 -6.51
C LEU A 138 -15.25 9.26 -5.86
N ALA A 139 -15.46 10.50 -6.31
CA ALA A 139 -14.81 11.67 -5.74
C ALA A 139 -15.23 11.92 -4.28
N GLU A 140 -16.51 11.82 -3.98
CA GLU A 140 -17.04 11.93 -2.62
C GLU A 140 -16.53 10.83 -1.71
N PHE A 141 -16.42 9.60 -2.23
CA PHE A 141 -15.85 8.48 -1.51
C PHE A 141 -14.38 8.78 -1.14
N ARG A 142 -13.55 9.17 -2.11
CA ARG A 142 -12.12 9.49 -1.86
C ARG A 142 -11.92 10.66 -0.92
N ALA A 143 -12.77 11.69 -0.96
CA ALA A 143 -12.68 12.82 -0.06
C ALA A 143 -12.86 12.44 1.42
N LYS A 144 -13.57 11.33 1.69
CA LYS A 144 -13.86 10.84 3.05
C LYS A 144 -12.90 9.75 3.52
N HIS A 145 -12.11 9.16 2.62
CA HIS A 145 -11.28 7.99 2.91
C HIS A 145 -9.82 8.26 2.53
N PRO A 146 -8.86 8.11 3.47
CA PRO A 146 -7.45 8.33 3.18
C PRO A 146 -6.92 7.30 2.17
N ALA A 147 -5.87 7.69 1.43
CA ALA A 147 -5.25 6.82 0.44
C ALA A 147 -4.68 5.54 1.10
N PRO A 148 -4.57 4.42 0.36
CA PRO A 148 -4.07 3.18 0.94
C PRO A 148 -2.69 3.30 1.58
N SER A 149 -1.74 3.98 0.94
CA SER A 149 -0.37 4.19 1.47
C SER A 149 -0.35 4.91 2.82
N ASP A 150 -1.20 5.93 2.97
CA ASP A 150 -1.19 6.81 4.15
C ASP A 150 -1.52 6.01 5.43
N ARG A 151 -2.34 4.96 5.28
CA ARG A 151 -2.85 4.15 6.40
C ARG A 151 -1.79 3.26 7.05
N PHE A 152 -0.69 2.97 6.36
CA PHE A 152 0.38 2.11 6.89
C PHE A 152 1.76 2.78 6.86
N SER A 153 1.88 3.98 6.29
CA SER A 153 3.13 4.75 6.23
C SER A 153 3.82 4.86 7.60
N PHE A 154 3.10 5.27 8.64
CA PHE A 154 3.62 5.38 10.00
C PHE A 154 4.11 4.04 10.58
N TYR A 155 3.43 2.93 10.25
CA TYR A 155 3.85 1.59 10.64
C TYR A 155 5.13 1.18 9.93
N LEU A 156 5.21 1.40 8.62
CA LEU A 156 6.41 1.11 7.84
C LEU A 156 7.62 1.91 8.33
N ASP A 157 7.44 3.21 8.58
CA ASP A 157 8.49 4.09 9.10
C ASP A 157 8.98 3.65 10.49
N SER A 158 8.05 3.25 11.36
CA SER A 158 8.36 2.75 12.70
C SER A 158 9.15 1.43 12.64
N LEU A 159 8.77 0.53 11.73
CA LEU A 159 9.48 -0.73 11.51
C LEU A 159 10.89 -0.50 10.93
N ASP A 160 11.03 0.42 9.98
CA ASP A 160 12.32 0.79 9.40
C ASP A 160 13.24 1.45 10.42
N ALA A 161 12.71 2.30 11.30
CA ALA A 161 13.46 2.88 12.41
C ALA A 161 13.96 1.80 13.38
N LEU A 162 13.11 0.84 13.73
CA LEU A 162 13.50 -0.32 14.55
C LEU A 162 14.58 -1.15 13.87
N ARG A 163 14.44 -1.46 12.58
CA ARG A 163 15.42 -2.23 11.81
C ARG A 163 16.79 -1.53 11.79
N ARG A 164 16.84 -0.23 11.51
CA ARG A 164 18.11 0.54 11.53
C ARG A 164 18.78 0.52 12.91
N ALA A 165 18.00 0.66 13.98
CA ALA A 165 18.54 0.60 15.35
C ALA A 165 19.06 -0.81 15.69
N TYR A 166 18.34 -1.85 15.29
CA TYR A 166 18.78 -3.25 15.43
C TYR A 166 20.08 -3.52 14.67
N GLU A 167 20.18 -3.14 13.40
CA GLU A 167 21.39 -3.30 12.57
C GLU A 167 22.59 -2.57 13.19
N SER A 168 22.38 -1.35 13.67
CA SER A 168 23.44 -0.58 14.36
C SER A 168 23.92 -1.30 15.62
N ALA A 169 23.02 -1.94 16.37
CA ALA A 169 23.37 -2.66 17.58
C ALA A 169 24.12 -3.98 17.32
N LEU A 170 24.02 -4.57 16.13
CA LEU A 170 24.79 -5.76 15.76
C LEU A 170 26.29 -5.47 15.55
N VAL A 171 26.62 -4.24 15.14
CA VAL A 171 28.01 -3.83 14.83
C VAL A 171 28.79 -3.43 16.08
N LEU A 172 28.10 -3.06 17.17
CA LEU A 172 28.75 -2.67 18.42
C LEU A 172 29.49 -3.85 19.05
N PRO A 173 30.77 -3.67 19.46
CA PRO A 173 31.55 -4.71 20.11
C PRO A 173 30.79 -5.29 21.29
N ASP A 174 30.55 -6.60 21.28
CA ASP A 174 30.10 -7.29 22.48
C ASP A 174 31.24 -7.19 23.49
N SER A 175 31.02 -6.53 24.63
CA SER A 175 32.01 -6.38 25.71
C SER A 175 32.43 -7.72 26.34
N GLY A 176 31.99 -8.84 25.74
CA GLY A 176 32.23 -10.19 26.15
C GLY A 176 31.24 -10.61 27.22
N GLN A 177 30.22 -11.36 26.82
CA GLN A 177 29.34 -12.17 27.69
C GLN A 177 28.02 -11.56 28.19
N ASP A 178 27.37 -10.63 27.48
CA ASP A 178 25.98 -10.33 27.81
C ASP A 178 25.01 -11.28 27.08
N ALA A 179 24.85 -12.48 27.65
CA ALA A 179 23.89 -13.47 27.16
C ALA A 179 22.45 -12.94 27.12
N ASP A 180 22.13 -11.89 27.90
CA ASP A 180 20.82 -11.22 27.85
C ASP A 180 20.71 -10.30 26.64
N ARG A 181 21.77 -9.54 26.30
CA ARG A 181 21.83 -8.76 25.05
C ARG A 181 21.62 -9.65 23.82
N ALA A 182 22.34 -10.77 23.74
CA ALA A 182 22.22 -11.70 22.61
C ALA A 182 20.79 -12.26 22.49
N ARG A 183 20.19 -12.69 23.61
CA ARG A 183 18.79 -13.15 23.64
C ARG A 183 17.79 -12.07 23.24
N PHE A 184 18.03 -10.84 23.69
CA PHE A 184 17.18 -9.70 23.35
C PHE A 184 17.22 -9.41 21.85
N LEU A 185 18.41 -9.31 21.25
CA LEU A 185 18.57 -9.04 19.82
C LEU A 185 18.00 -10.17 18.94
N ASP A 186 18.20 -11.44 19.32
CA ASP A 186 17.57 -12.58 18.61
C ASP A 186 16.04 -12.48 18.63
N ARG A 187 15.46 -12.06 19.76
CA ARG A 187 14.01 -11.88 19.85
C ARG A 187 13.52 -10.70 19.02
N VAL A 188 14.24 -9.57 19.05
CA VAL A 188 13.93 -8.40 18.21
C VAL A 188 14.00 -8.77 16.73
N ALA A 189 15.00 -9.54 16.30
CA ALA A 189 15.13 -10.01 14.92
C ALA A 189 13.89 -10.79 14.47
N ARG A 190 13.42 -11.74 15.30
CA ARG A 190 12.19 -12.52 15.03
C ARG A 190 10.94 -11.65 14.97
N ILE A 191 10.87 -10.58 15.77
CA ILE A 191 9.75 -9.64 15.72
C ILE A 191 9.80 -8.79 14.45
N ILE A 192 10.98 -8.28 14.08
CA ILE A 192 11.16 -7.55 12.81
C ILE A 192 10.76 -8.43 11.64
N GLU A 193 11.15 -9.71 11.64
CA GLU A 193 10.76 -10.67 10.60
C GLU A 193 9.24 -10.87 10.56
N ASP A 194 8.59 -11.10 11.70
CA ASP A 194 7.13 -11.22 11.79
C ASP A 194 6.41 -9.97 11.28
N TYR A 195 6.87 -8.78 11.69
CA TYR A 195 6.28 -7.52 11.29
C TYR A 195 6.50 -7.24 9.81
N SER A 196 7.66 -7.62 9.27
CA SER A 196 7.95 -7.47 7.83
C SER A 196 7.01 -8.31 6.96
N ARG A 197 6.45 -9.41 7.48
CA ARG A 197 5.49 -10.26 6.74
C ARG A 197 4.12 -9.61 6.54
N ASP A 198 3.83 -8.52 7.24
CA ASP A 198 2.62 -7.74 7.02
C ASP A 198 2.67 -6.90 5.73
N PHE A 199 3.83 -6.85 5.06
CA PHE A 199 4.03 -6.08 3.85
C PHE A 199 4.37 -6.98 2.68
N SER A 200 3.89 -6.58 1.50
CA SER A 200 4.37 -7.09 0.22
C SER A 200 5.22 -6.00 -0.43
N THR A 201 6.46 -6.35 -0.77
CA THR A 201 7.42 -5.41 -1.35
C THR A 201 7.89 -5.95 -2.69
N THR A 202 7.90 -5.08 -3.71
CA THR A 202 8.57 -5.36 -4.98
C THR A 202 9.71 -4.38 -5.18
N ALA A 203 10.84 -4.86 -5.65
CA ALA A 203 11.95 -4.03 -6.10
C ALA A 203 12.10 -4.20 -7.61
N VAL A 204 12.11 -3.08 -8.33
CA VAL A 204 12.34 -3.05 -9.78
C VAL A 204 13.60 -2.25 -10.08
N ARG A 205 14.32 -2.67 -11.11
CA ARG A 205 15.39 -1.85 -11.68
C ARG A 205 14.77 -0.59 -12.28
N SER A 206 15.39 0.55 -12.02
CA SER A 206 15.05 1.82 -12.63
C SER A 206 16.21 2.35 -13.47
N GLU A 207 15.86 3.05 -14.54
CA GLU A 207 16.81 3.83 -15.32
C GLU A 207 16.73 5.29 -14.88
N HIS A 208 17.90 5.94 -14.79
CA HIS A 208 17.98 7.36 -14.49
C HIS A 208 18.24 8.12 -15.80
N SER A 209 17.43 9.13 -16.06
CA SER A 209 17.56 10.05 -17.19
C SER A 209 17.54 11.49 -16.68
N GLU A 210 17.88 12.45 -17.54
CA GLU A 210 17.72 13.88 -17.24
C GLU A 210 16.27 14.24 -16.89
N SER A 211 15.30 13.54 -17.49
CA SER A 211 13.88 13.78 -17.27
C SER A 211 13.35 13.17 -15.96
N GLY A 212 14.07 12.22 -15.37
CA GLY A 212 13.66 11.55 -14.13
C GLY A 212 13.92 10.05 -14.11
N ILE A 213 13.17 9.36 -13.27
CA ILE A 213 13.31 7.92 -13.00
C ILE A 213 12.34 7.16 -13.88
N ILE A 214 12.86 6.19 -14.62
CA ILE A 214 12.09 5.40 -15.57
C ILE A 214 11.97 3.97 -15.05
N VAL A 215 10.75 3.43 -15.10
CA VAL A 215 10.44 2.05 -14.73
C VAL A 215 9.66 1.36 -15.85
N ALA A 216 9.84 0.05 -15.97
CA ALA A 216 9.02 -0.77 -16.85
C ALA A 216 7.64 -1.02 -16.22
N VAL A 217 6.58 -0.76 -16.97
CA VAL A 217 5.19 -0.92 -16.53
C VAL A 217 4.44 -1.79 -17.53
N THR A 218 3.83 -2.86 -17.04
CA THR A 218 2.93 -3.71 -17.84
C THR A 218 1.49 -3.25 -17.66
N VAL A 219 0.85 -2.91 -18.77
CA VAL A 219 -0.55 -2.44 -18.80
C VAL A 219 -1.42 -3.51 -19.47
N ASN A 220 -2.61 -3.73 -18.90
CA ASN A 220 -3.60 -4.72 -19.34
C ASN A 220 -3.01 -6.12 -19.55
N ASP A 221 -2.14 -6.54 -18.63
CA ASP A 221 -1.50 -7.87 -18.59
C ASP A 221 -0.73 -8.28 -19.86
N SER A 222 -0.47 -7.35 -20.78
CA SER A 222 -0.05 -7.70 -22.15
C SER A 222 1.03 -6.80 -22.72
N THR A 223 0.97 -5.50 -22.47
CA THR A 223 1.88 -4.55 -23.12
C THR A 223 2.76 -3.85 -22.08
N THR A 224 4.07 -4.06 -22.19
CA THR A 224 5.06 -3.38 -21.34
C THR A 224 5.56 -2.11 -22.03
N GLY A 225 5.58 -1.01 -21.29
CA GLY A 225 6.12 0.28 -21.72
C GLY A 225 7.08 0.88 -20.72
N ARG A 226 7.75 1.95 -21.13
CA ARG A 226 8.68 2.74 -20.31
C ARG A 226 7.94 3.94 -19.73
N PHE A 227 7.88 4.06 -18.41
CA PHE A 227 7.14 5.13 -17.76
C PHE A 227 8.05 5.92 -16.83
N LEU A 228 7.88 7.23 -16.86
CA LEU A 228 8.53 8.14 -15.92
C LEU A 228 7.72 8.17 -14.62
N LEU A 229 8.38 7.94 -13.50
CA LEU A 229 7.76 8.03 -12.18
C LEU A 229 7.50 9.50 -11.86
N ASP A 230 6.22 9.87 -11.73
CA ASP A 230 5.81 11.27 -11.56
C ASP A 230 4.77 11.41 -10.43
N THR A 231 5.21 11.87 -9.28
CA THR A 231 4.34 12.14 -8.12
C THR A 231 3.49 13.40 -8.28
N GLY A 232 3.81 14.27 -9.24
CA GLY A 232 3.04 15.46 -9.58
C GLY A 232 1.84 15.16 -10.47
N ALA A 233 1.84 14.03 -11.17
CA ALA A 233 0.72 13.61 -12.00
C ALA A 233 -0.39 12.97 -11.16
N ALA A 234 -1.59 13.58 -11.16
CA ALA A 234 -2.74 13.04 -10.43
C ALA A 234 -3.21 11.67 -10.97
N VAL A 235 -3.09 11.45 -12.28
CA VAL A 235 -3.40 10.20 -12.97
C VAL A 235 -2.21 9.74 -13.80
N MET A 236 -2.14 8.45 -14.10
CA MET A 236 -1.21 7.95 -15.11
C MET A 236 -1.50 8.60 -16.47
N THR A 237 -0.47 8.78 -17.29
CA THR A 237 -0.65 9.18 -18.69
C THR A 237 -0.13 8.10 -19.61
N LEU A 238 -0.73 7.99 -20.79
CA LEU A 238 -0.30 7.12 -21.88
C LEU A 238 -0.15 7.98 -23.13
N THR A 239 0.91 7.77 -23.89
CA THR A 239 0.99 8.33 -25.24
C THR A 239 -0.04 7.64 -26.14
N GLU A 240 -0.53 8.35 -27.16
CA GLU A 240 -1.39 7.72 -28.16
C GLU A 240 -0.71 6.52 -28.86
N GLN A 241 0.60 6.57 -29.04
CA GLN A 241 1.36 5.46 -29.62
C GLN A 241 1.29 4.22 -28.74
N PHE A 242 1.45 4.38 -27.42
CA PHE A 242 1.33 3.27 -26.49
C PHE A 242 -0.12 2.76 -26.38
N ALA A 243 -1.11 3.67 -26.40
CA ALA A 243 -2.52 3.30 -26.44
C ALA A 243 -2.86 2.46 -27.69
N ARG A 244 -2.28 2.79 -28.86
CA ARG A 244 -2.41 1.97 -30.07
C ARG A 244 -1.77 0.59 -29.92
N ARG A 245 -0.57 0.49 -29.31
CA ARG A 245 0.08 -0.80 -29.01
C ARG A 245 -0.79 -1.68 -28.10
N LEU A 246 -1.51 -1.07 -27.16
CA LEU A 246 -2.45 -1.71 -26.24
C LEU A 246 -3.79 -2.12 -26.89
N ASN A 247 -4.04 -1.76 -28.17
CA ASN A 247 -5.35 -1.85 -28.82
C ASN A 247 -6.45 -1.12 -28.03
N LEU A 248 -6.09 -0.03 -27.35
CA LEU A 248 -7.02 0.80 -26.58
C LEU A 248 -7.74 1.77 -27.52
N ASP A 249 -9.03 1.53 -27.74
CA ASP A 249 -9.84 2.43 -28.56
C ASP A 249 -10.32 3.65 -27.77
N THR A 250 -9.77 4.80 -28.13
CA THR A 250 -10.13 6.09 -27.55
C THR A 250 -10.83 7.04 -28.52
N SER A 251 -11.05 6.61 -29.77
CA SER A 251 -11.53 7.45 -30.87
C SER A 251 -12.92 8.05 -30.63
N SER A 252 -13.78 7.33 -29.93
CA SER A 252 -15.17 7.73 -29.64
C SER A 252 -15.33 8.43 -28.30
N LEU A 253 -14.25 8.60 -27.53
CA LEU A 253 -14.29 9.23 -26.22
C LEU A 253 -14.29 10.75 -26.37
N PRO A 254 -14.95 11.53 -25.50
CA PRO A 254 -14.82 12.98 -25.50
C PRO A 254 -13.39 13.40 -25.11
N ALA A 255 -12.96 14.54 -25.65
CA ALA A 255 -11.70 15.15 -25.27
C ALA A 255 -11.95 15.90 -23.97
N ILE A 256 -11.00 15.81 -23.06
CA ILE A 256 -10.96 16.63 -21.85
C ILE A 256 -9.72 17.51 -21.93
N ASP A 257 -9.85 18.74 -21.46
CA ASP A 257 -8.71 19.61 -21.27
C ASP A 257 -8.07 19.26 -19.93
N ILE A 258 -6.78 18.97 -19.96
CA ILE A 258 -5.96 18.76 -18.77
C ILE A 258 -4.89 19.84 -18.69
N VAL A 259 -4.47 20.15 -17.48
CA VAL A 259 -3.32 21.01 -17.22
C VAL A 259 -2.15 20.11 -16.84
N LEU A 260 -1.06 20.24 -17.60
CA LEU A 260 0.19 19.54 -17.34
C LEU A 260 0.98 20.22 -16.20
N ALA A 261 2.02 19.55 -15.70
CA ALA A 261 2.82 20.05 -14.58
C ALA A 261 3.53 21.39 -14.88
N ASP A 262 3.82 21.68 -16.15
CA ASP A 262 4.40 22.94 -16.62
C ASP A 262 3.35 24.06 -16.84
N GLY A 263 2.08 23.78 -16.54
CA GLY A 263 0.96 24.71 -16.74
C GLY A 263 0.40 24.71 -18.15
N ALA A 264 0.95 23.91 -19.09
CA ALA A 264 0.42 23.82 -20.44
C ALA A 264 -0.94 23.11 -20.45
N GLN A 265 -1.83 23.55 -21.33
CA GLN A 265 -3.07 22.84 -21.61
C GLN A 265 -2.84 21.76 -22.66
N ALA A 266 -3.33 20.56 -22.38
CA ALA A 266 -3.31 19.45 -23.32
C ALA A 266 -4.71 18.85 -23.46
N SER A 267 -5.02 18.38 -24.66
CA SER A 267 -6.22 17.59 -24.90
C SER A 267 -5.92 16.12 -24.60
N ALA A 268 -6.76 15.50 -23.79
CA ALA A 268 -6.61 14.12 -23.38
C ALA A 268 -7.90 13.32 -23.57
N ARG A 269 -7.79 12.00 -23.60
CA ARG A 269 -8.91 11.08 -23.41
C ARG A 269 -8.68 10.36 -22.09
N ALA A 270 -9.44 10.68 -21.05
CA ALA A 270 -9.44 9.87 -19.82
C ALA A 270 -9.72 8.40 -20.19
N VAL A 271 -9.22 7.43 -19.43
CA VAL A 271 -9.49 5.99 -19.57
C VAL A 271 -9.38 5.33 -18.19
N ILE A 272 -9.96 4.14 -18.03
CA ILE A 272 -9.70 3.26 -16.88
C ILE A 272 -9.05 2.02 -17.45
N LEU A 273 -7.83 1.72 -16.99
CA LEU A 273 -7.04 0.58 -17.40
C LEU A 273 -7.44 -0.62 -16.55
N PRO A 274 -7.87 -1.74 -17.15
CA PRO A 274 -8.17 -2.97 -16.42
C PRO A 274 -7.09 -3.35 -15.42
N SER A 275 -5.82 -3.23 -15.81
CA SER A 275 -4.71 -3.50 -14.90
C SER A 275 -3.43 -2.74 -15.24
N VAL A 276 -2.65 -2.43 -14.20
CA VAL A 276 -1.31 -1.86 -14.29
C VAL A 276 -0.42 -2.58 -13.30
N GLN A 277 0.79 -2.94 -13.75
CA GLN A 277 1.74 -3.71 -12.98
C GLN A 277 3.17 -3.16 -13.12
N VAL A 278 3.86 -3.05 -11.99
CA VAL A 278 5.29 -2.74 -11.89
C VAL A 278 5.94 -3.84 -11.06
N GLY A 279 6.78 -4.69 -11.66
CA GLY A 279 7.27 -5.89 -10.96
C GLY A 279 6.10 -6.77 -10.49
N SER A 280 6.05 -7.10 -9.19
CA SER A 280 4.90 -7.81 -8.60
C SER A 280 3.82 -6.88 -8.03
N ALA A 281 4.03 -5.56 -8.04
CA ALA A 281 3.05 -4.57 -7.57
C ALA A 281 1.99 -4.35 -8.65
N ARG A 282 0.73 -4.65 -8.35
CA ARG A 282 -0.37 -4.63 -9.32
C ARG A 282 -1.56 -3.87 -8.76
N CYS A 283 -2.17 -3.05 -9.59
CA CYS A 283 -3.45 -2.41 -9.34
C CYS A 283 -4.43 -2.74 -10.46
N GLU A 284 -5.71 -2.87 -10.11
CA GLU A 284 -6.81 -3.04 -11.05
C GLU A 284 -7.58 -1.72 -11.19
N HIS A 285 -8.23 -1.54 -12.33
CA HIS A 285 -9.07 -0.37 -12.63
C HIS A 285 -8.36 0.98 -12.41
N VAL A 286 -7.18 1.15 -13.01
CA VAL A 286 -6.34 2.34 -12.81
C VAL A 286 -6.74 3.45 -13.76
N GLU A 287 -7.08 4.63 -13.22
CA GLU A 287 -7.36 5.81 -14.03
C GLU A 287 -6.12 6.29 -14.77
N ALA A 288 -6.27 6.59 -16.06
CA ALA A 288 -5.21 7.17 -16.87
C ALA A 288 -5.77 8.19 -17.88
N ALA A 289 -4.88 8.93 -18.53
CA ALA A 289 -5.20 9.84 -19.61
C ALA A 289 -4.35 9.54 -20.85
N VAL A 290 -4.99 9.32 -22.00
CA VAL A 290 -4.29 9.21 -23.28
C VAL A 290 -4.08 10.60 -23.86
N ILE A 291 -2.82 10.95 -24.10
CA ILE A 291 -2.40 12.27 -24.58
C ILE A 291 -1.56 12.16 -25.86
N ALA A 292 -1.61 13.20 -26.69
CA ALA A 292 -0.82 13.26 -27.91
C ALA A 292 0.66 13.58 -27.63
N GLN A 293 0.93 14.36 -26.58
CA GLN A 293 2.26 14.78 -26.18
C GLN A 293 3.03 13.63 -25.53
N GLN A 294 4.29 13.45 -25.94
CA GLN A 294 5.22 12.56 -25.25
C GLN A 294 5.90 13.31 -24.09
N PRO A 295 6.03 12.71 -22.90
CA PRO A 295 6.69 13.36 -21.77
C PRO A 295 8.21 13.47 -21.95
N ALA A 296 8.82 12.53 -22.66
CA ALA A 296 10.23 12.53 -23.04
C ALA A 296 10.45 11.56 -24.22
N PRO A 297 11.59 11.64 -24.94
CA PRO A 297 11.98 10.64 -25.94
C PRO A 297 11.96 9.22 -25.36
N ASP A 298 11.39 8.27 -26.11
CA ASP A 298 11.30 6.86 -25.73
C ASP A 298 10.56 6.57 -24.40
N ILE A 299 9.68 7.48 -23.98
CA ILE A 299 8.79 7.32 -22.82
C ILE A 299 7.34 7.15 -23.28
N ASP A 300 6.72 6.04 -22.87
CA ASP A 300 5.37 5.65 -23.22
C ASP A 300 4.29 6.35 -22.36
N GLY A 301 4.67 6.96 -21.23
CA GLY A 301 3.75 7.65 -20.34
C GLY A 301 4.33 8.06 -18.97
N LEU A 302 3.47 8.60 -18.11
CA LEU A 302 3.78 8.94 -16.71
C LEU A 302 3.12 7.93 -15.77
N LEU A 303 3.88 7.44 -14.79
CA LEU A 303 3.37 6.63 -13.69
C LEU A 303 2.95 7.58 -12.56
N GLY A 304 1.68 7.96 -12.57
CA GLY A 304 1.10 8.96 -11.65
C GLY A 304 0.45 8.39 -10.39
N MET A 305 -0.16 9.29 -9.62
CA MET A 305 -0.75 9.02 -8.31
C MET A 305 -1.97 8.09 -8.33
N SER A 306 -2.67 7.95 -9.46
CA SER A 306 -3.74 6.93 -9.59
C SER A 306 -3.21 5.49 -9.40
N PHE A 307 -1.92 5.26 -9.64
CA PHE A 307 -1.23 4.01 -9.29
C PHE A 307 -0.39 4.16 -8.01
N LEU A 308 0.45 5.20 -7.91
CA LEU A 308 1.48 5.31 -6.86
C LEU A 308 0.91 5.41 -5.45
N ARG A 309 -0.26 6.02 -5.25
CA ARG A 309 -0.90 6.17 -3.92
C ARG A 309 -1.26 4.84 -3.23
N ASN A 310 -1.18 3.73 -3.95
CA ASN A 310 -1.43 2.40 -3.40
C ASN A 310 -0.19 1.83 -2.68
N PHE A 311 0.98 2.47 -2.84
CA PHE A 311 2.26 1.97 -2.37
C PHE A 311 3.01 3.06 -1.60
N ALA A 312 3.69 2.68 -0.52
CA ALA A 312 4.85 3.42 -0.06
C ALA A 312 6.02 3.08 -1.00
N PHE A 313 6.65 4.09 -1.59
CA PHE A 313 7.73 3.86 -2.55
C PHE A 313 9.03 4.52 -2.13
N ARG A 314 10.15 3.87 -2.45
CA ARG A 314 11.49 4.37 -2.19
C ARG A 314 12.33 4.25 -3.44
N ILE A 315 13.06 5.31 -3.75
CA ILE A 315 14.02 5.35 -4.84
C ILE A 315 15.40 5.24 -4.22
N ASP A 316 16.22 4.32 -4.72
CA ASP A 316 17.63 4.22 -4.38
C ASP A 316 18.46 4.47 -5.65
N PRO A 317 18.94 5.71 -5.86
CA PRO A 317 19.75 6.06 -7.01
C PRO A 317 21.09 5.32 -7.05
N SER A 318 21.62 4.91 -5.88
CA SER A 318 22.92 4.25 -5.79
C SER A 318 22.87 2.80 -6.31
N SER A 319 21.75 2.12 -6.07
CA SER A 319 21.53 0.76 -6.56
C SER A 319 20.70 0.70 -7.86
N GLY A 320 20.18 1.85 -8.33
CA GLY A 320 19.33 1.94 -9.52
C GLY A 320 18.02 1.17 -9.34
N GLN A 321 17.40 1.28 -8.17
CA GLN A 321 16.19 0.53 -7.83
C GLN A 321 15.07 1.43 -7.32
N VAL A 322 13.85 1.08 -7.70
CA VAL A 322 12.61 1.57 -7.10
C VAL A 322 11.95 0.43 -6.35
N THR A 323 11.62 0.68 -5.09
CA THR A 323 10.89 -0.25 -4.23
C THR A 323 9.45 0.25 -4.08
N LEU A 324 8.48 -0.65 -4.24
CA LEU A 324 7.05 -0.42 -3.99
C LEU A 324 6.59 -1.37 -2.89
N THR A 325 6.06 -0.81 -1.80
CA THR A 325 5.62 -1.54 -0.62
C THR A 325 4.14 -1.29 -0.37
N GLN A 326 3.37 -2.36 -0.18
CA GLN A 326 1.97 -2.30 0.22
C GLN A 326 1.75 -3.09 1.51
N PHE A 327 0.76 -2.67 2.29
CA PHE A 327 0.31 -3.41 3.46
C PHE A 327 -0.62 -4.55 3.02
N ALA A 328 -0.19 -5.78 3.30
CA ALA A 328 -0.87 -7.02 2.96
C ALA A 328 -0.73 -8.01 4.13
N PRO A 329 -1.37 -7.72 5.28
CA PRO A 329 -1.24 -8.54 6.48
C PRO A 329 -1.73 -9.97 6.21
N ARG A 330 -0.96 -10.95 6.68
CA ARG A 330 -1.30 -12.38 6.67
C ARG A 330 -2.01 -12.80 7.95
#